data_AF-A0AAF3EHU9-F1
#
_entry.id   AF-A0AAF3EHU9-F1
#
_cell.length_a   1.000
_cell.length_b   1.000
_cell.length_c   1.000
_cell.angle_alpha   90.00
_cell.angle_beta   90.00
_cell.angle_gamma   90.00
#
_symmetry.space_group_name_H-M   'P 1'
#
loop_
_entity.id
_entity.type
_entity.pdbx_description
1 polymer ?
#
loop_
_entity_poly.entity_id
_entity_poly.type
_entity_poly.pdbx_seq_one_letter_code
_entity_poly.pdbx_strand_id
1 'polypeptide(L)'
;MTCFGLLHVRIATCFIGLFSLLGVCFSLIYCVISSQNVQPGSARPNYKLAAIPMIITIITILFLFIGILQQKAKHLYPFVVLQVIMSFVVSIMLVMMMICALCETRYVLNAFIGKVDNPEEYKLSVTILISVLGFQFLLQLWTTRAVCCCYRYFIDLERFEFRKAQFIL
;
A
#
# COMPACT_ATOMS: atom_id res chain seq x y z
N MET A 1 5.86 31.21 -1.83
CA MET A 1 4.78 30.20 -1.97
C MET A 1 3.89 30.32 -0.75
N THR A 2 2.62 30.63 -0.96
CA THR A 2 1.64 31.07 0.03
C THR A 2 1.25 29.97 1.03
N CYS A 3 0.96 30.33 2.28
CA CYS A 3 0.47 29.43 3.35
C CYS A 3 -0.68 28.51 2.91
N PHE A 4 -1.46 28.90 1.90
CA PHE A 4 -2.51 28.10 1.28
C PHE A 4 -2.00 26.80 0.65
N GLY A 5 -0.81 26.80 0.04
CA GLY A 5 -0.22 25.57 -0.49
C GLY A 5 0.20 24.58 0.60
N LEU A 6 0.65 25.10 1.75
CA LEU A 6 1.09 24.30 2.91
C LEU A 6 -0.08 23.57 3.57
N LEU A 7 -1.19 24.30 3.76
CA LEU A 7 -2.43 23.72 4.27
C LEU A 7 -3.01 22.70 3.29
N HIS A 8 -3.02 23.01 1.99
CA HIS A 8 -3.57 22.13 0.96
C HIS A 8 -2.76 20.84 0.81
N VAL A 9 -1.43 20.89 0.80
CA VAL A 9 -0.57 19.69 0.70
C VAL A 9 -0.71 18.80 1.94
N ARG A 10 -0.79 19.39 3.15
CA ARG A 10 -1.04 18.64 4.39
C ARG A 10 -2.42 17.99 4.42
N ILE A 11 -3.47 18.75 4.11
CA ILE A 11 -4.84 18.23 4.09
C ILE A 11 -4.97 17.15 3.03
N ALA A 12 -4.45 17.37 1.82
CA ALA A 12 -4.48 16.38 0.75
C ALA A 12 -3.74 15.09 1.14
N THR A 13 -2.55 15.19 1.74
CA THR A 13 -1.80 13.99 2.16
C THR A 13 -2.39 13.27 3.35
N CYS A 14 -2.96 13.98 4.33
CA CYS A 14 -3.75 13.34 5.39
C CYS A 14 -5.00 12.64 4.84
N PHE A 15 -5.74 13.28 3.93
CA PHE A 15 -6.91 12.68 3.30
C PHE A 15 -6.53 11.43 2.50
N ILE A 16 -5.48 11.50 1.69
CA ILE A 16 -4.97 10.36 0.92
C ILE A 16 -4.52 9.23 1.86
N GLY A 17 -3.80 9.55 2.94
CA GLY A 17 -3.39 8.58 3.95
C GLY A 17 -4.58 7.89 4.60
N LEU A 18 -5.63 8.65 4.93
CA LEU A 18 -6.84 8.13 5.56
C LEU A 18 -7.68 7.26 4.61
N PHE A 19 -7.86 7.68 3.35
CA PHE A 19 -8.53 6.86 2.33
C PHE A 19 -7.74 5.58 2.02
N SER A 20 -6.41 5.66 1.96
CA SER A 20 -5.54 4.50 1.76
C SER A 20 -5.63 3.55 2.94
N LEU A 21 -5.63 4.06 4.18
CA LEU A 21 -5.77 3.27 5.39
C LEU A 21 -7.13 2.56 5.42
N LEU A 22 -8.22 3.29 5.15
CA LEU A 22 -9.56 2.70 5.05
C LEU A 22 -9.60 1.60 4.00
N GLY A 23 -9.07 1.86 2.79
CA GLY A 23 -9.03 0.86 1.72
C GLY A 23 -8.31 -0.41 2.13
N VAL A 24 -7.10 -0.30 2.69
CA VAL A 24 -6.32 -1.46 3.13
C VAL A 24 -6.99 -2.18 4.31
N CYS A 25 -7.61 -1.44 5.24
CA CYS A 25 -8.38 -2.02 6.34
C CYS A 25 -9.60 -2.80 5.83
N PHE A 26 -10.36 -2.26 4.87
CA PHE A 26 -11.48 -2.99 4.25
C PHE A 26 -11.01 -4.25 3.52
N SER A 27 -9.89 -4.18 2.78
CA SER A 27 -9.29 -5.36 2.14
C SER A 27 -8.85 -6.42 3.16
N LEU A 28 -8.30 -6.00 4.29
CA LEU A 28 -7.88 -6.90 5.36
C LEU A 28 -9.08 -7.56 6.05
N ILE A 29 -10.12 -6.78 6.36
CA ILE A 29 -11.39 -7.29 6.90
C ILE A 29 -12.02 -8.29 5.92
N TYR A 30 -12.04 -7.97 4.62
CA TYR A 30 -12.52 -8.89 3.60
C TYR A 30 -11.74 -10.20 3.59
N CYS A 31 -10.40 -10.15 3.63
CA CYS A 31 -9.57 -11.35 3.71
C CYS A 31 -9.80 -12.15 5.00
N VAL A 32 -10.01 -11.50 6.15
CA VAL A 32 -10.32 -12.17 7.41
C VAL A 32 -11.69 -12.85 7.35
N ILE A 33 -12.73 -12.13 6.93
CA ILE A 33 -14.10 -12.67 6.80
C ILE A 33 -14.12 -13.81 5.79
N SER A 34 -13.48 -13.65 4.63
CA SER A 34 -13.37 -14.70 3.61
C SER A 34 -12.61 -15.94 4.12
N SER A 35 -11.63 -15.75 5.01
CA SER A 35 -10.95 -16.88 5.68
C SER A 35 -11.81 -17.59 6.74
N GLN A 36 -12.84 -16.92 7.28
CA GLN A 36 -13.71 -17.44 8.35
C GLN A 36 -15.02 -18.05 7.82
N ASN A 37 -15.60 -17.52 6.74
CA ASN A 37 -16.89 -17.96 6.17
C ASN A 37 -16.81 -19.27 5.37
N VAL A 38 -15.93 -20.19 5.75
CA VAL A 38 -15.70 -21.44 5.03
C VAL A 38 -16.65 -22.51 5.57
N GLN A 39 -17.52 -23.02 4.69
CA GLN A 39 -18.42 -24.15 4.96
C GLN A 39 -17.67 -25.35 5.56
N PRO A 40 -18.25 -26.07 6.54
CA PRO A 40 -17.68 -27.32 7.04
C PRO A 40 -17.68 -28.37 5.92
N GLY A 41 -16.54 -28.56 5.24
CA GLY A 41 -16.36 -29.55 4.18
C GLY A 41 -15.49 -29.11 2.99
N SER A 42 -15.26 -27.81 2.80
CA SER A 42 -14.40 -27.29 1.71
C SER A 42 -12.97 -27.07 2.20
N ALA A 43 -11.97 -27.38 1.36
CA ALA A 43 -10.57 -27.14 1.66
C ALA A 43 -10.33 -25.63 1.88
N ARG A 44 -9.69 -25.28 3.00
CA ARG A 44 -9.62 -23.88 3.49
C ARG A 44 -8.89 -22.97 2.49
N PRO A 45 -9.53 -21.91 1.98
CA PRO A 45 -8.80 -20.85 1.31
C PRO A 45 -7.91 -20.12 2.31
N ASN A 46 -6.58 -20.18 2.13
CA ASN A 46 -5.61 -19.70 3.10
C ASN A 46 -5.05 -18.33 2.70
N TYR A 47 -5.89 -17.30 2.77
CA TYR A 47 -5.50 -15.91 2.49
C TYR A 47 -4.47 -15.31 3.47
N LYS A 48 -3.93 -16.09 4.41
CA LYS A 48 -2.94 -15.64 5.39
C LYS A 48 -1.70 -15.04 4.73
N LEU A 49 -1.24 -15.59 3.60
CA LEU A 49 -0.11 -15.03 2.86
C LEU A 49 -0.43 -13.68 2.22
N ALA A 50 -1.66 -13.47 1.77
CA ALA A 50 -2.10 -12.19 1.21
C ALA A 50 -2.27 -11.10 2.28
N ALA A 51 -2.47 -11.47 3.55
CA ALA A 51 -2.58 -10.51 4.66
C ALA A 51 -1.24 -9.87 5.05
N ILE A 52 -0.11 -10.56 4.85
CA ILE A 52 1.23 -10.07 5.20
C ILE A 52 1.55 -8.70 4.53
N PRO A 53 1.46 -8.56 3.19
CA PRO A 53 1.73 -7.28 2.55
C PRO A 53 0.75 -6.18 2.97
N MET A 54 -0.49 -6.53 3.34
CA MET A 54 -1.47 -5.55 3.84
C MET A 54 -1.09 -5.01 5.22
N ILE A 55 -0.70 -5.87 6.16
CA ILE A 55 -0.24 -5.45 7.49
C ILE A 55 0.97 -4.52 7.38
N ILE A 56 1.95 -4.90 6.55
CA ILE A 56 3.13 -4.06 6.30
C ILE A 56 2.68 -2.70 5.76
N THR A 57 1.76 -2.67 4.79
CA THR A 57 1.24 -1.41 4.22
C THR A 57 0.55 -0.54 5.29
N ILE A 58 -0.23 -1.11 6.21
CA ILE A 58 -0.86 -0.38 7.33
C ILE A 58 0.21 0.25 8.23
N ILE A 59 1.20 -0.54 8.67
CA ILE A 59 2.29 -0.06 9.52
C ILE A 59 3.01 1.10 8.82
N THR A 60 3.27 0.94 7.52
CA THR A 60 3.89 1.95 6.67
C THR A 60 3.03 3.24 6.68
N ILE A 61 1.73 3.17 6.39
CA ILE A 61 0.83 4.35 6.43
C ILE A 61 0.83 5.03 7.81
N LEU A 62 0.86 4.29 8.92
CA LEU A 62 0.95 4.88 10.27
C LEU A 62 2.25 5.66 10.48
N PHE A 63 3.38 5.10 10.05
CA PHE A 63 4.67 5.81 10.09
C PHE A 63 4.67 7.07 9.21
N LEU A 64 3.97 7.04 8.08
CA LEU A 64 3.79 8.23 7.25
C LEU A 64 3.09 9.35 8.03
N PHE A 65 2.00 9.04 8.72
CA PHE A 65 1.28 10.03 9.54
C PHE A 65 2.21 10.65 10.59
N ILE A 66 3.03 9.84 11.26
CA ILE A 66 4.03 10.33 12.22
C ILE A 66 5.03 11.27 11.53
N GLY A 67 5.53 10.90 10.35
CA GLY A 67 6.46 11.74 9.58
C GLY A 67 5.86 13.09 9.16
N ILE A 68 4.59 13.10 8.73
CA ILE A 68 3.86 14.33 8.36
C ILE A 68 3.63 15.23 9.58
N LEU A 69 3.30 14.63 10.73
CA LEU A 69 3.10 15.35 11.99
C LEU A 69 4.41 15.98 12.49
N GLN A 70 5.53 15.26 12.38
CA GLN A 70 6.83 15.74 12.85
C GLN A 70 7.47 16.80 11.95
N GLN A 71 7.01 17.00 10.71
CA GLN A 71 7.55 17.96 9.73
C GLN A 71 9.05 17.82 9.43
N LYS A 72 9.69 16.70 9.80
CA LYS A 72 11.13 16.49 9.61
C LYS A 72 11.39 15.64 8.36
N ALA A 73 11.95 16.24 7.32
CA ALA A 73 12.30 15.56 6.06
C ALA A 73 13.17 14.30 6.28
N LYS A 74 14.07 14.33 7.27
CA LYS A 74 14.95 13.21 7.62
C LYS A 74 14.20 11.92 8.02
N HIS A 75 13.00 12.03 8.60
CA HIS A 75 12.19 10.87 8.98
C HIS A 75 11.38 10.30 7.81
N LEU A 76 11.09 11.13 6.80
CA LEU A 76 10.37 10.72 5.59
C LEU A 76 11.25 9.98 4.58
N TYR A 77 12.56 10.17 4.61
CA TYR A 77 13.47 9.50 3.66
C TYR A 77 13.50 7.96 3.77
N PRO A 78 13.77 7.34 4.94
CA PRO A 78 13.75 5.88 5.06
C PRO A 78 12.39 5.28 4.70
N PHE A 79 11.32 6.06 4.94
CA PHE A 79 9.97 5.69 4.57
C PHE A 79 9.78 5.64 3.05
N VAL A 80 10.24 6.65 2.30
CA VAL A 80 10.18 6.66 0.83
C VAL A 80 10.93 5.45 0.27
N VAL A 81 12.11 5.13 0.82
CA VAL A 81 12.89 3.96 0.42
C VAL A 81 12.12 2.67 0.65
N LEU A 82 11.54 2.49 1.84
CA LEU A 82 10.73 1.31 2.17
C LEU A 82 9.50 1.18 1.25
N GLN A 83 8.79 2.28 1.00
CA GLN A 83 7.62 2.32 0.12
C GLN A 83 7.97 1.89 -1.31
N VAL A 84 9.09 2.39 -1.85
CA VAL A 84 9.59 2.02 -3.18
C VAL A 84 9.95 0.54 -3.24
N ILE A 85 10.69 0.01 -2.26
CA ILE A 85 11.02 -1.43 -2.19
C ILE A 85 9.73 -2.27 -2.15
N MET A 86 8.77 -1.91 -1.30
CA MET A 86 7.50 -2.64 -1.20
C MET A 86 6.71 -2.60 -2.50
N SER A 87 6.65 -1.46 -3.18
CA SER A 87 5.98 -1.36 -4.49
C SER A 87 6.61 -2.27 -5.54
N PHE A 88 7.93 -2.42 -5.51
CA PHE A 88 8.65 -3.31 -6.41
C PHE A 88 8.31 -4.77 -6.12
N VAL A 89 8.29 -5.16 -4.84
CA VAL A 89 7.89 -6.52 -4.40
C VAL A 89 6.46 -6.83 -4.81
N VAL A 90 5.51 -5.92 -4.56
CA VAL A 90 4.10 -6.09 -4.96
C VAL A 90 3.96 -6.18 -6.48
N SER A 91 4.72 -5.38 -7.23
CA SER A 91 4.74 -5.45 -8.70
C SER A 91 5.20 -6.82 -9.20
N ILE A 92 6.31 -7.34 -8.66
CA ILE A 92 6.82 -8.68 -9.01
C ILE A 92 5.78 -9.76 -8.69
N MET A 93 5.17 -9.69 -7.50
CA MET A 93 4.13 -10.64 -7.12
C MET A 93 2.93 -10.56 -8.06
N LEU A 94 2.45 -9.37 -8.40
CA LEU A 94 1.34 -9.19 -9.34
C LEU A 94 1.66 -9.79 -10.72
N VAL A 95 2.86 -9.52 -11.26
CA VAL A 95 3.29 -10.07 -12.56
C VAL A 95 3.39 -11.60 -12.50
N MET A 96 3.99 -12.16 -11.45
CA MET A 96 4.03 -13.62 -11.28
C MET A 96 2.62 -14.21 -11.23
N MET A 97 1.71 -13.61 -10.47
CA MET A 97 0.34 -14.12 -10.33
C MET A 97 -0.44 -14.05 -11.65
N MET A 98 -0.23 -12.99 -12.44
CA MET A 98 -0.78 -12.87 -13.78
C MET A 98 -0.25 -13.96 -14.72
N ILE A 99 1.08 -14.19 -14.74
CA ILE A 99 1.69 -15.25 -15.54
C ILE A 99 1.15 -16.62 -15.10
N CYS A 100 1.11 -16.88 -13.79
CA CYS A 100 0.60 -18.12 -13.25
C CYS A 100 -0.88 -18.35 -13.61
N ALA A 101 -1.70 -17.29 -13.64
CA ALA A 101 -3.09 -17.37 -14.04
C ALA A 101 -3.24 -17.68 -15.54
N LEU A 102 -2.41 -17.06 -16.38
CA LEU A 102 -2.38 -17.29 -17.84
C LEU A 102 -1.87 -18.70 -18.20
N CYS A 103 -0.90 -19.21 -17.46
CA CYS A 103 -0.33 -20.55 -17.65
C CYS A 103 -1.13 -21.65 -16.92
N GLU A 104 -2.25 -21.32 -16.27
CA GLU A 104 -3.06 -22.23 -15.45
C GLU A 104 -2.26 -23.02 -14.39
N THR A 105 -1.17 -22.47 -13.86
CA THR A 105 -0.32 -23.16 -12.88
C THR A 105 -0.94 -23.15 -11.49
N ARG A 106 -1.91 -24.06 -11.26
CA ARG A 106 -2.71 -24.12 -10.03
C ARG A 106 -1.90 -24.28 -8.74
N TYR A 107 -0.73 -24.91 -8.79
CA TYR A 107 0.10 -25.13 -7.60
C TYR A 107 0.50 -23.81 -6.90
N VAL A 108 0.94 -22.81 -7.68
CA VAL A 108 1.37 -21.52 -7.13
C VAL A 108 0.18 -20.71 -6.65
N LEU A 109 -0.91 -20.64 -7.43
CA LEU A 109 -2.11 -19.91 -7.03
C LEU A 109 -2.80 -20.52 -5.80
N ASN A 110 -2.81 -21.85 -5.69
CA ASN A 110 -3.34 -22.55 -4.52
C ASN A 110 -2.53 -22.24 -3.24
N ALA A 111 -1.26 -21.83 -3.35
CA ALA A 111 -0.50 -21.39 -2.19
C ALA A 111 -1.03 -20.06 -1.61
N PHE A 112 -1.63 -19.21 -2.44
CA PHE A 112 -2.19 -17.91 -2.02
C PHE A 112 -3.70 -17.97 -1.72
N ILE A 113 -4.43 -18.74 -2.51
CA ILE A 113 -5.90 -18.84 -2.45
C ILE A 113 -6.34 -20.03 -1.59
N GLY A 114 -5.48 -21.01 -1.35
CA GLY A 114 -5.83 -22.33 -0.82
C GLY A 114 -6.37 -23.28 -1.89
N LYS A 115 -6.68 -24.52 -1.50
CA LYS A 115 -7.28 -25.50 -2.42
C LYS A 115 -8.77 -25.17 -2.60
N VAL A 116 -9.18 -24.97 -3.84
CA VAL A 116 -10.59 -24.78 -4.22
C VAL A 116 -10.93 -25.85 -5.26
N ASP A 117 -11.93 -26.67 -4.97
CA ASP A 117 -12.30 -27.80 -5.83
C ASP A 117 -13.26 -27.39 -6.95
N ASN A 118 -14.05 -26.33 -6.74
CA ASN A 118 -14.98 -25.79 -7.75
C ASN A 118 -14.24 -24.87 -8.75
N PRO A 119 -14.26 -25.17 -10.07
CA PRO A 119 -13.54 -24.38 -11.07
C PRO A 119 -14.06 -22.94 -11.25
N GLU A 120 -15.36 -22.69 -11.03
CA GLU A 120 -15.92 -21.34 -11.15
C GLU A 120 -15.50 -20.46 -9.98
N GLU A 121 -15.60 -21.00 -8.76
CA GLU A 121 -15.12 -20.33 -7.54
C GLU A 121 -13.61 -20.08 -7.62
N TYR A 122 -12.83 -21.03 -8.15
CA TYR A 122 -11.40 -20.85 -8.34
C TYR A 122 -11.09 -19.67 -9.26
N LYS A 123 -11.73 -19.58 -10.45
CA LYS A 123 -11.52 -18.46 -11.37
C LYS A 123 -11.90 -17.11 -10.73
N LEU A 124 -12.99 -17.09 -9.97
CA LEU A 124 -13.43 -15.90 -9.25
C LEU A 124 -12.40 -15.48 -8.19
N SER A 125 -11.92 -16.41 -7.36
CA SER A 125 -10.92 -16.14 -6.32
C SER A 125 -9.59 -15.66 -6.90
N VAL A 126 -9.15 -16.24 -8.02
CA VAL A 126 -7.94 -15.78 -8.73
C VAL A 126 -8.11 -14.34 -9.22
N THR A 127 -9.27 -14.04 -9.82
CA THR A 127 -9.58 -12.70 -10.32
C THR A 127 -9.64 -11.68 -9.17
N ILE A 128 -10.23 -12.05 -8.03
CA ILE A 128 -10.26 -11.21 -6.83
C ILE A 128 -8.86 -10.97 -6.28
N LEU A 129 -8.02 -12.00 -6.22
CA LEU A 129 -6.65 -11.85 -5.72
C LEU A 129 -5.82 -10.90 -6.60
N ILE A 130 -5.92 -11.05 -7.91
CA ILE A 130 -5.25 -10.17 -8.88
C ILE A 130 -5.79 -8.74 -8.77
N SER A 131 -7.11 -8.55 -8.64
CA SER A 131 -7.71 -7.22 -8.54
C SER A 131 -7.32 -6.52 -7.24
N VAL A 132 -7.27 -7.25 -6.12
CA VAL A 132 -6.81 -6.72 -4.82
C VAL A 132 -5.33 -6.32 -4.89
N LEU A 133 -4.46 -7.18 -5.43
CA LEU A 133 -3.04 -6.84 -5.60
C LEU A 133 -2.82 -5.67 -6.56
N GLY A 134 -3.59 -5.60 -7.65
CA GLY A 134 -3.55 -4.49 -8.60
C GLY A 134 -3.99 -3.16 -7.97
N PHE A 135 -5.10 -3.17 -7.22
CA PHE A 135 -5.56 -2.01 -6.47
C PHE A 135 -4.54 -1.57 -5.41
N GLN A 136 -3.95 -2.53 -4.69
CA GLN A 136 -2.90 -2.25 -3.71
C GLN A 136 -1.67 -1.61 -4.37
N PHE A 137 -1.25 -2.11 -5.54
CA PHE A 137 -0.15 -1.52 -6.29
C PHE A 137 -0.44 -0.08 -6.72
N LEU A 138 -1.64 0.20 -7.22
CA LEU A 138 -2.05 1.57 -7.59
C LEU A 138 -2.06 2.51 -6.38
N LEU A 139 -2.60 2.06 -5.24
CA LEU A 139 -2.55 2.82 -3.99
C LEU A 139 -1.11 3.07 -3.54
N GLN A 140 -0.21 2.08 -3.63
CA GLN A 140 1.21 2.25 -3.30
C GLN A 140 1.91 3.25 -4.22
N LEU A 141 1.67 3.21 -5.52
CA LEU A 141 2.21 4.20 -6.46
C LEU A 141 1.71 5.61 -6.16
N TRP A 142 0.40 5.75 -5.89
CA TRP A 142 -0.20 7.04 -5.63
C TRP A 142 0.28 7.65 -4.31
N THR A 143 0.33 6.85 -3.25
CA THR A 143 0.91 7.25 -1.96
C THR A 143 2.38 7.61 -2.10
N THR A 144 3.20 6.80 -2.78
CA THR A 144 4.62 7.13 -3.03
C THR A 144 4.78 8.50 -3.68
N ARG A 145 3.97 8.81 -4.71
CA ARG A 145 3.99 10.14 -5.34
C ARG A 145 3.65 11.25 -4.37
N ALA A 146 2.59 11.10 -3.58
CA ALA A 146 2.19 12.09 -2.58
C ALA A 146 3.32 12.37 -1.57
N VAL A 147 3.98 11.30 -1.11
CA VAL A 147 5.05 11.38 -0.12
C VAL A 147 6.31 12.01 -0.70
N CYS A 148 6.69 11.66 -1.93
CA CYS A 148 7.79 12.32 -2.64
C CYS A 148 7.54 13.82 -2.83
N CYS A 149 6.30 14.22 -3.15
CA CYS A 149 5.92 15.63 -3.23
C CYS A 149 6.07 16.32 -1.86
N CYS A 150 5.60 15.71 -0.78
CA CYS A 150 5.78 16.24 0.58
C CYS A 150 7.25 16.34 0.99
N TYR A 151 8.05 15.32 0.68
CA TYR A 151 9.47 15.31 0.99
C TYR A 151 10.22 16.45 0.28
N ARG A 152 9.96 16.63 -1.02
CA ARG A 152 10.53 17.74 -1.80
C ARG A 152 10.13 19.09 -1.22
N TYR A 153 8.86 19.21 -0.84
CA TYR A 153 8.35 20.41 -0.19
C TYR A 153 9.06 20.74 1.13
N PHE A 154 9.26 19.74 2.00
CA PHE A 154 9.96 19.96 3.28
C PHE A 154 11.43 20.33 3.08
N ILE A 155 12.12 19.74 2.09
CA ILE A 155 13.49 20.15 1.73
C ILE A 155 13.52 21.60 1.26
N ASP A 156 12.58 22.00 0.41
CA ASP A 156 12.54 23.37 -0.09
C ASP A 156 12.27 24.34 1.06
N LEU A 157 11.39 23.99 2.00
CA LEU A 157 11.13 24.77 3.22
C LEU A 157 12.40 24.95 4.07
N GLU A 158 13.12 23.86 4.33
CA GLU A 158 14.37 23.88 5.11
C GLU A 158 15.44 24.77 4.44
N ARG A 159 15.56 24.73 3.10
CA ARG A 159 16.44 25.64 2.35
C ARG A 159 16.00 27.10 2.42
N PHE A 160 14.70 27.37 2.41
CA PHE A 160 14.19 28.73 2.54
C PHE A 160 14.46 29.31 3.92
N GLU A 161 14.23 28.53 4.98
CA GLU A 161 14.53 28.95 6.36
C GLU A 161 16.03 29.19 6.55
N PHE A 162 16.88 28.30 6.02
CA PHE A 162 18.34 28.46 6.08
C PHE A 162 18.81 29.76 5.39
N ARG A 163 18.31 30.04 4.18
CA ARG A 163 18.64 31.29 3.46
C ARG A 163 18.14 32.52 4.22
N LYS A 164 16.94 32.47 4.80
CA LYS A 164 16.40 33.59 5.58
C LYS A 164 17.27 33.87 6.82
N ALA A 165 17.76 32.84 7.50
CA ALA A 165 18.68 32.99 8.62
C ALA A 165 20.03 33.62 8.21
N GLN A 166 20.54 33.32 7.01
CA GLN A 166 21.76 33.92 6.48
C GLN A 166 21.61 35.40 6.07
N PHE A 167 20.40 35.86 5.71
CA PHE A 167 20.15 37.26 5.33
C PHE A 167 19.88 38.19 6.52
N ILE A 168 19.63 37.64 7.71
CA ILE A 168 19.34 38.41 8.93
C ILE A 168 20.61 38.66 9.77
N LEU A 169 21.75 38.07 9.35
CA LEU A 169 23.06 38.15 9.99
C LEU A 169 24.02 38.94 9.11
#